data_AF-A0A7X6DRW3-F1
#
_entry.id   AF-A0A7X6DRW3-F1
#
_cell.length_a   1.000
_cell.length_b   1.000
_cell.length_c   1.000
_cell.angle_alpha   90.00
_cell.angle_beta   90.00
_cell.angle_gamma   90.00
#
_symmetry.space_group_name_H-M   'P 1'
#
loop_
_entity.id
_entity.type
_entity.pdbx_description
1 polymer ?
#
loop_
_entity_poly.entity_id
_entity_poly.type
_entity_poly.pdbx_seq_one_letter_code
_entity_poly.pdbx_strand_id
1 'polypeptide(L)'
;MSRILLFMMILFLNLFFLVSACSNNSPSTEADPVRIKIGTREISYEKLALIGKVLIFGTDNPQFGKSETPIGKGRCSLCHRLLPEQHADRAPFLLGVEALSHKRVKEERYQMFVDRYSADGDPETGTKPHAKTGGEYLIESLYCPRCYVAKDHGIKGTNDLESGMPVITRSPVNLTDFEIVAVVAYLQSKDTPGDYSKVTAIEDWESYFGKKITFTPEEASINKYMPAEPEPNK
;
A
#
# COMPACT_ATOMS: atom_id res chain seq x y z
N MET A 1 -34.68 28.26 -56.81
CA MET A 1 -34.17 27.85 -55.48
C MET A 1 -33.04 28.79 -55.09
N SER A 2 -33.19 29.50 -53.98
CA SER A 2 -32.29 30.59 -53.58
C SER A 2 -30.87 30.08 -53.34
N ARG A 3 -29.86 30.83 -53.82
CA ARG A 3 -28.42 30.53 -53.66
C ARG A 3 -27.99 30.33 -52.20
N ILE A 4 -28.80 30.81 -51.25
CA ILE A 4 -28.60 30.65 -49.80
C ILE A 4 -28.89 29.21 -49.35
N LEU A 5 -29.86 28.52 -49.95
CA LEU A 5 -30.22 27.14 -49.58
C LEU A 5 -29.16 26.13 -50.03
N LEU A 6 -28.53 26.36 -51.19
CA LEU A 6 -27.46 25.50 -51.71
C LEU A 6 -26.17 25.67 -50.90
N PHE A 7 -25.88 26.87 -50.39
CA PHE A 7 -24.70 27.13 -49.56
C PHE A 7 -24.84 26.56 -48.14
N MET A 8 -26.04 26.62 -47.54
CA MET A 8 -26.30 25.97 -46.24
C MET A 8 -26.26 24.44 -46.34
N MET A 9 -26.69 23.84 -47.46
CA MET A 9 -26.63 22.38 -47.64
C MET A 9 -25.19 21.87 -47.79
N ILE A 10 -24.30 22.65 -48.42
CA ILE A 10 -22.87 22.31 -48.54
C ILE A 10 -22.13 22.50 -47.20
N LEU A 11 -22.53 23.48 -46.38
CA LEU A 11 -21.94 23.66 -45.05
C LEU A 11 -22.33 22.53 -44.08
N PHE A 12 -23.57 22.02 -44.16
CA PHE A 12 -24.01 20.90 -43.33
C PHE A 12 -23.45 19.54 -43.76
N LEU A 13 -23.15 19.34 -45.05
CA LEU A 13 -22.55 18.08 -45.54
C LEU A 13 -21.06 17.95 -45.19
N ASN A 14 -20.34 19.07 -45.02
CA ASN A 14 -18.93 19.09 -44.61
C ASN A 14 -18.73 19.04 -43.08
N LEU A 15 -19.77 19.35 -42.29
CA LEU A 15 -19.70 19.24 -40.83
C LEU A 15 -19.94 17.81 -40.31
N PHE A 16 -20.47 16.92 -41.15
CA PHE A 16 -20.73 15.51 -40.81
C PHE A 16 -19.59 14.53 -41.17
N PHE A 17 -18.51 14.99 -41.82
CA PHE A 17 -17.38 14.16 -42.24
C PHE A 17 -16.04 14.48 -41.54
N LEU A 18 -16.06 15.28 -40.46
CA LEU A 18 -14.88 15.52 -39.61
C LEU A 18 -15.08 15.09 -38.15
N VAL A 19 -16.00 14.14 -37.91
CA VAL A 19 -16.04 13.35 -36.67
C VAL A 19 -15.93 11.88 -37.05
N SER A 20 -14.80 11.52 -37.65
CA SER A 20 -14.39 10.13 -37.81
C SER A 20 -12.94 9.99 -37.39
N ALA A 21 -12.77 9.22 -36.33
CA ALA A 21 -11.55 8.50 -35.99
C ALA A 21 -10.31 9.34 -35.65
N CYS A 22 -10.35 10.05 -34.52
CA CYS A 22 -9.27 9.92 -33.55
C CYS A 22 -9.64 8.80 -32.56
N SER A 23 -9.82 7.57 -33.07
CA SER A 23 -9.65 6.39 -32.22
C SER A 23 -8.16 6.34 -31.91
N ASN A 24 -7.78 6.87 -30.75
CA ASN A 24 -6.51 6.51 -30.13
C ASN A 24 -6.61 5.03 -29.71
N ASN A 25 -6.49 4.13 -30.69
CA ASN A 25 -5.94 2.81 -30.45
C ASN A 25 -4.42 2.99 -30.33
N SER A 26 -3.98 3.68 -29.30
CA SER A 26 -2.69 3.34 -28.75
C SER A 26 -2.87 1.91 -28.23
N PRO A 27 -2.04 0.93 -28.65
CA PRO A 27 -1.89 -0.24 -27.80
C PRO A 27 -1.52 0.34 -26.44
N SER A 28 -2.32 0.06 -25.41
CA SER A 28 -1.81 0.11 -24.07
C SER A 28 -0.61 -0.83 -24.08
N THR A 29 0.59 -0.29 -24.28
CA THR A 29 1.83 -0.91 -23.87
C THR A 29 1.68 -0.99 -22.36
N GLU A 30 1.01 -2.05 -21.90
CA GLU A 30 1.08 -2.51 -20.53
C GLU A 30 2.57 -2.67 -20.30
N ALA A 31 3.16 -1.70 -19.60
CA ALA A 31 4.58 -1.71 -19.34
C ALA A 31 4.88 -3.05 -18.69
N ASP A 32 5.82 -3.81 -19.25
CA ASP A 32 6.18 -5.12 -18.69
C ASP A 32 6.37 -4.96 -17.18
N PRO A 33 5.65 -5.75 -16.35
CA PRO A 33 5.67 -5.54 -14.92
C PRO A 33 7.10 -5.67 -14.44
N VAL A 34 7.64 -4.62 -13.83
CA VAL A 34 9.02 -4.60 -13.34
C VAL A 34 9.21 -5.79 -12.40
N ARG A 35 10.04 -6.73 -12.82
CA ARG A 35 10.37 -7.94 -12.06
C ARG A 35 11.66 -7.73 -11.30
N ILE A 36 11.64 -8.11 -10.02
CA ILE A 36 12.78 -7.99 -9.13
C ILE A 36 13.30 -9.39 -8.85
N LYS A 37 14.59 -9.58 -9.03
CA LYS A 37 15.28 -10.82 -8.65
C LYS A 37 15.80 -10.68 -7.23
N ILE A 38 15.32 -11.54 -6.33
CA ILE A 38 15.76 -11.63 -4.95
C ILE A 38 16.31 -13.03 -4.74
N GLY A 39 17.65 -13.14 -4.67
CA GLY A 39 18.34 -14.42 -4.72
C GLY A 39 18.06 -15.15 -6.04
N THR A 40 17.54 -16.37 -5.97
CA THR A 40 17.14 -17.19 -7.15
C THR A 40 15.67 -17.05 -7.54
N ARG A 41 14.91 -16.17 -6.87
CA ARG A 41 13.46 -16.04 -7.02
C ARG A 41 13.10 -14.69 -7.62
N GLU A 42 12.03 -14.64 -8.41
CA GLU A 42 11.57 -13.44 -9.12
C GLU A 42 10.12 -13.12 -8.73
N ILE A 43 9.84 -11.87 -8.36
CA ILE A 43 8.49 -11.35 -8.08
C ILE A 43 8.37 -9.94 -8.67
N SER A 44 7.22 -9.61 -9.26
CA SER A 44 6.93 -8.24 -9.72
C SER A 44 6.41 -7.38 -8.58
N TYR A 45 6.63 -6.06 -8.64
CA TYR A 45 6.03 -5.12 -7.69
C TYR A 45 4.51 -5.19 -7.68
N GLU A 46 3.89 -5.41 -8.85
CA GLU A 46 2.44 -5.64 -8.97
C GLU A 46 1.99 -6.82 -8.11
N LYS A 47 2.63 -7.99 -8.28
CA LYS A 47 2.28 -9.19 -7.51
C LYS A 47 2.52 -8.99 -6.02
N LEU A 48 3.60 -8.31 -5.66
CA LEU A 48 3.94 -7.99 -4.28
C LEU A 48 2.87 -7.08 -3.63
N ALA A 49 2.47 -6.02 -4.33
CA ALA A 49 1.41 -5.12 -3.88
C ALA A 49 0.04 -5.82 -3.81
N LEU A 50 -0.25 -6.73 -4.74
CA LEU A 50 -1.46 -7.54 -4.73
C LEU A 50 -1.51 -8.46 -3.50
N ILE A 51 -0.39 -9.11 -3.15
CA ILE A 51 -0.28 -9.88 -1.90
C ILE A 51 -0.52 -8.97 -0.68
N GLY A 52 0.06 -7.77 -0.67
CA GLY A 52 -0.19 -6.78 0.38
C GLY A 52 -1.65 -6.40 0.55
N LYS A 53 -2.36 -6.19 -0.58
CA LYS A 53 -3.80 -5.93 -0.60
C LYS A 53 -4.59 -7.06 0.05
N VAL A 54 -4.31 -8.31 -0.33
CA VAL A 54 -4.95 -9.50 0.25
C VAL A 54 -4.60 -9.66 1.74
N LEU A 55 -3.37 -9.37 2.16
CA LEU A 55 -2.99 -9.40 3.57
C LEU A 55 -3.78 -8.39 4.42
N ILE A 56 -4.20 -7.27 3.83
CA ILE A 56 -4.98 -6.23 4.50
C ILE A 56 -6.48 -6.57 4.50
N PHE A 57 -7.03 -6.96 3.36
CA PHE A 57 -8.48 -7.09 3.15
C PHE A 57 -8.99 -8.54 3.03
N GLY A 58 -8.11 -9.53 3.04
CA GLY A 58 -8.47 -10.94 2.83
C GLY A 58 -9.00 -11.24 1.43
N THR A 59 -8.98 -10.26 0.52
CA THR A 59 -9.41 -10.34 -0.87
C THR A 59 -8.66 -9.29 -1.70
N ASP A 60 -8.57 -9.52 -3.00
CA ASP A 60 -8.07 -8.55 -3.98
C ASP A 60 -9.16 -7.57 -4.43
N ASN A 61 -10.43 -7.79 -4.08
CA ASN A 61 -11.56 -6.94 -4.45
C ASN A 61 -12.41 -6.57 -3.22
N PRO A 62 -11.89 -5.71 -2.32
CA PRO A 62 -12.63 -5.29 -1.13
C PRO A 62 -13.89 -4.50 -1.52
N GLN A 63 -15.02 -4.86 -0.93
CA GLN A 63 -16.31 -4.20 -1.13
C GLN A 63 -16.84 -3.67 0.20
N PHE A 64 -17.11 -2.36 0.28
CA PHE A 64 -17.61 -1.71 1.49
C PHE A 64 -19.09 -1.34 1.27
N GLY A 65 -19.96 -1.69 2.23
CA GLY A 65 -21.39 -1.39 2.17
C GLY A 65 -22.27 -2.58 2.53
N LYS A 66 -22.68 -3.39 1.53
CA LYS A 66 -23.73 -4.42 1.70
C LYS A 66 -23.25 -5.78 2.22
N SER A 67 -21.97 -6.10 2.02
CA SER A 67 -21.31 -7.28 2.57
C SER A 67 -20.03 -6.83 3.25
N GLU A 68 -19.68 -7.43 4.38
CA GLU A 68 -18.41 -7.15 5.04
C GLU A 68 -17.25 -7.61 4.15
N THR A 69 -16.35 -6.68 3.81
CA THR A 69 -15.04 -7.06 3.28
C THR A 69 -14.37 -7.98 4.29
N PRO A 70 -13.80 -9.13 3.86
CA PRO A 70 -13.05 -10.00 4.76
C PRO A 70 -11.93 -9.24 5.49
N ILE A 71 -11.40 -9.84 6.55
CA ILE A 71 -10.26 -9.29 7.25
C ILE A 71 -9.06 -10.15 6.91
N GLY A 72 -8.07 -9.53 6.25
CA GLY A 72 -6.83 -10.21 5.92
C GLY A 72 -5.99 -10.51 7.16
N LYS A 73 -4.98 -11.36 7.00
CA LYS A 73 -4.07 -11.77 8.08
C LYS A 73 -3.51 -10.58 8.85
N GLY A 74 -3.16 -9.49 8.16
CA GLY A 74 -2.59 -8.28 8.74
C GLY A 74 -3.56 -7.49 9.62
N ARG A 75 -4.88 -7.73 9.52
CA ARG A 75 -5.94 -7.07 10.31
C ARG A 75 -5.93 -5.53 10.25
N CYS A 76 -5.19 -4.94 9.31
CA CYS A 76 -4.97 -3.49 9.25
C CYS A 76 -6.28 -2.73 9.02
N SER A 77 -7.19 -3.31 8.22
CA SER A 77 -8.51 -2.75 7.90
C SER A 77 -9.46 -2.68 9.10
N LEU A 78 -9.17 -3.36 10.21
CA LEU A 78 -9.95 -3.21 11.44
C LEU A 78 -9.69 -1.87 12.14
N CYS A 79 -8.52 -1.26 11.92
CA CYS A 79 -8.09 -0.06 12.65
C CYS A 79 -7.95 1.16 11.75
N HIS A 80 -7.40 0.96 10.56
CA HIS A 80 -7.06 2.03 9.64
C HIS A 80 -8.07 2.14 8.51
N ARG A 81 -8.45 3.37 8.16
CA ARG A 81 -9.08 3.66 6.87
C ARG A 81 -8.00 3.71 5.78
N LEU A 82 -7.99 2.73 4.88
CA LEU A 82 -7.03 2.64 3.77
C LEU A 82 -7.62 3.06 2.42
N LEU A 83 -8.95 2.94 2.29
CA LEU A 83 -9.73 3.28 1.12
C LEU A 83 -10.82 4.30 1.49
N PRO A 84 -11.23 5.21 0.58
CA PRO A 84 -12.21 6.25 0.88
C PRO A 84 -13.55 5.72 1.41
N GLU A 85 -13.99 4.57 0.89
CA GLU A 85 -15.27 3.93 1.17
C GLU A 85 -15.29 3.18 2.51
N GLN A 86 -14.12 2.98 3.14
CA GLN A 86 -13.99 2.24 4.38
C GLN A 86 -14.43 3.10 5.58
N HIS A 87 -15.04 2.48 6.59
CA HIS A 87 -15.36 3.11 7.86
C HIS A 87 -14.49 2.51 8.98
N ALA A 88 -13.39 3.17 9.31
CA ALA A 88 -12.52 2.82 10.43
C ALA A 88 -11.90 4.09 11.02
N ASP A 89 -11.96 4.26 12.34
CA ASP A 89 -11.60 5.50 13.05
C ASP A 89 -10.71 5.29 14.28
N ARG A 90 -10.26 4.04 14.53
CA ARG A 90 -9.44 3.71 15.70
C ARG A 90 -7.99 4.16 15.60
N ALA A 91 -7.48 4.31 14.37
CA ALA A 91 -6.08 4.63 14.08
C ALA A 91 -5.98 5.69 12.98
N PRO A 92 -4.79 6.29 12.74
CA PRO A 92 -4.62 7.30 11.70
C PRO A 92 -5.11 6.80 10.33
N PHE A 93 -5.73 7.68 9.56
CA PHE A 93 -6.10 7.36 8.18
C PHE A 93 -4.84 7.17 7.33
N LEU A 94 -4.86 6.15 6.46
CA LEU A 94 -3.74 5.79 5.59
C LEU A 94 -3.98 6.23 4.13
N LEU A 95 -4.92 7.15 3.90
CA LEU A 95 -5.08 7.83 2.61
C LEU A 95 -3.89 8.77 2.39
N GLY A 96 -3.18 8.63 1.27
CA GLY A 96 -1.98 9.44 0.99
C GLY A 96 -0.77 9.08 1.86
N VAL A 97 -0.74 7.88 2.48
CA VAL A 97 0.31 7.51 3.45
C VAL A 97 1.70 7.45 2.81
N GLU A 98 1.80 7.09 1.53
CA GLU A 98 3.07 7.08 0.80
C GLU A 98 3.69 8.48 0.76
N ALA A 99 2.95 9.47 0.30
CA ALA A 99 3.43 10.85 0.26
C ALA A 99 3.67 11.43 1.67
N LEU A 100 2.88 11.00 2.66
CA LEU A 100 3.02 11.43 4.05
C LEU A 100 4.27 10.87 4.71
N SER A 101 4.64 9.62 4.46
CA SER A 101 5.79 8.98 5.12
C SER A 101 7.11 9.69 4.83
N HIS A 102 7.31 10.18 3.60
CA HIS A 102 8.48 10.99 3.22
C HIS A 102 8.57 12.34 3.94
N LYS A 103 7.47 12.81 4.52
CA LYS A 103 7.43 13.99 5.39
C LYS A 103 7.69 13.62 6.84
N ARG A 104 7.14 12.49 7.31
CA ARG A 104 7.24 12.03 8.70
C ARG A 104 8.69 11.89 9.18
N VAL A 105 9.56 11.29 8.38
CA VAL A 105 11.00 11.13 8.72
C VAL A 105 11.75 12.45 8.87
N LYS A 106 11.18 13.58 8.45
CA LYS A 106 11.79 14.92 8.52
C LYS A 106 11.21 15.77 9.65
N GLU A 107 10.23 15.26 10.38
CA GLU A 107 9.57 16.00 11.46
C GLU A 107 10.45 16.03 12.71
N GLU A 108 10.45 17.15 13.43
CA GLU A 108 11.07 17.24 14.77
C GLU A 108 10.51 16.18 15.73
N ARG A 109 9.22 15.85 15.57
CA ARG A 109 8.58 14.79 16.33
C ARG A 109 9.23 13.43 16.07
N TYR A 110 9.63 13.13 14.84
CA TYR A 110 10.34 11.89 14.54
C TYR A 110 11.69 11.87 15.25
N GLN A 111 12.46 12.97 15.15
CA GLN A 111 13.74 13.08 15.86
C GLN A 111 13.60 12.92 17.38
N MET A 112 12.54 13.45 17.99
CA MET A 112 12.26 13.24 19.41
C MET A 112 12.12 11.75 19.78
N PHE A 113 11.51 10.91 18.93
CA PHE A 113 11.42 9.47 19.17
C PHE A 113 12.75 8.76 18.93
N VAL A 114 13.53 9.18 17.92
CA VAL A 114 14.92 8.71 17.71
C VAL A 114 15.74 8.96 18.97
N ASP A 115 15.69 10.17 19.51
CA ASP A 115 16.43 10.55 20.72
C ASP A 115 15.96 9.75 21.95
N ARG A 116 14.64 9.60 22.12
CA ARG A 116 14.01 8.83 23.21
C ARG A 116 14.52 7.39 23.27
N TYR A 117 14.73 6.75 22.12
CA TYR A 117 15.10 5.34 22.02
C TYR A 117 16.57 5.12 21.66
N SER A 118 17.39 6.16 21.62
CA SER A 118 18.80 6.10 21.22
C SER A 118 19.66 5.16 22.08
N ALA A 119 19.45 5.18 23.40
CA ALA A 119 20.22 4.37 24.35
C ALA A 119 19.80 2.90 24.33
N ASP A 120 18.53 2.62 24.63
CA ASP A 120 18.06 1.26 24.95
C ASP A 120 17.16 0.63 23.87
N GLY A 121 16.71 1.43 22.89
CA GLY A 121 15.65 1.01 21.97
C GLY A 121 14.27 1.03 22.61
N ASP A 122 13.25 0.76 21.80
CA ASP A 122 11.88 0.60 22.28
C ASP A 122 11.78 -0.60 23.25
N PRO A 123 11.18 -0.44 24.44
CA PRO A 123 11.17 -1.49 25.46
C PRO A 123 10.42 -2.75 25.05
N GLU A 124 9.50 -2.67 24.07
CA GLU A 124 8.76 -3.82 23.60
C GLU A 124 9.53 -4.59 22.53
N THR A 125 10.18 -3.89 21.60
CA THR A 125 10.77 -4.48 20.38
C THR A 125 12.30 -4.48 20.37
N GLY A 126 12.95 -3.67 21.20
CA GLY A 126 14.37 -3.34 21.15
C GLY A 126 14.75 -2.44 19.98
N THR A 127 13.79 -1.99 19.18
CA THR A 127 14.05 -1.24 17.95
C THR A 127 14.51 0.18 18.27
N LYS A 128 15.56 0.64 17.62
CA LYS A 128 15.98 2.05 17.63
C LYS A 128 15.49 2.69 16.32
N PRO A 129 14.62 3.71 16.35
CA PRO A 129 14.16 4.35 15.13
C PRO A 129 15.34 5.00 14.39
N HIS A 130 15.43 4.77 13.09
CA HIS A 130 16.51 5.31 12.24
C HIS A 130 16.16 5.34 10.74
N ALA A 131 14.88 5.30 10.39
CA ALA A 131 14.43 5.44 9.01
C ALA A 131 14.92 6.73 8.34
N LYS A 132 15.43 6.58 7.11
CA LYS A 132 15.98 7.63 6.25
C LYS A 132 15.06 7.98 5.09
N THR A 133 14.20 7.04 4.68
CA THR A 133 13.23 7.22 3.58
C THR A 133 11.80 7.06 4.08
N GLY A 134 10.82 7.52 3.30
CA GLY A 134 9.42 7.29 3.62
C GLY A 134 9.05 5.80 3.63
N GLY A 135 9.67 4.97 2.81
CA GLY A 135 9.41 3.54 2.83
C GLY A 135 10.06 2.83 4.03
N GLU A 136 11.28 3.21 4.42
CA GLU A 136 11.90 2.74 5.67
C GLU A 136 11.01 3.10 6.88
N TYR A 137 10.40 4.28 6.89
CA TYR A 137 9.45 4.67 7.93
C TYR A 137 8.20 3.78 7.95
N LEU A 138 7.65 3.41 6.79
CA LEU A 138 6.51 2.50 6.72
C LEU A 138 6.89 1.12 7.27
N ILE A 139 8.09 0.62 6.96
CA ILE A 139 8.63 -0.64 7.50
C ILE A 139 8.81 -0.52 9.02
N GLU A 140 9.53 0.49 9.49
CA GLU A 140 9.78 0.77 10.91
C GLU A 140 8.49 0.86 11.72
N SER A 141 7.47 1.54 11.19
CA SER A 141 6.17 1.69 11.86
C SER A 141 5.45 0.35 12.08
N LEU A 142 5.66 -0.62 11.20
CA LEU A 142 5.07 -1.97 11.32
C LEU A 142 5.85 -2.84 12.32
N TYR A 143 7.17 -2.71 12.40
CA TYR A 143 7.99 -3.44 13.37
C TYR A 143 7.93 -2.83 14.78
N CYS A 144 7.87 -1.51 14.88
CA CYS A 144 7.91 -0.75 16.11
C CYS A 144 6.88 0.38 16.08
N PRO A 145 5.60 0.09 16.37
CA PRO A 145 4.55 1.12 16.34
C PRO A 145 4.74 2.26 17.33
N ARG A 146 5.60 2.07 18.35
CA ARG A 146 5.98 3.07 19.35
C ARG A 146 7.17 3.94 18.93
N CYS A 147 7.95 3.50 17.94
CA CYS A 147 9.10 4.24 17.42
C CYS A 147 8.69 5.53 16.71
N TYR A 148 7.43 5.66 16.33
CA TYR A 148 6.79 6.93 16.05
C TYR A 148 5.29 6.83 16.27
N VAL A 149 4.73 7.73 17.07
CA VAL A 149 3.28 7.82 17.28
C VAL A 149 2.79 9.14 16.72
N ALA A 150 1.88 9.07 15.74
CA ALA A 150 1.24 10.23 15.17
C ALA A 150 0.51 11.04 16.25
N LYS A 151 0.54 12.36 16.13
CA LYS A 151 -0.15 13.26 17.05
C LYS A 151 -1.64 12.90 17.14
N ASP A 152 -2.19 12.96 18.35
CA ASP A 152 -3.59 12.67 18.69
C ASP A 152 -4.01 11.20 18.48
N HIS A 153 -3.05 10.29 18.33
CA HIS A 153 -3.29 8.86 18.06
C HIS A 153 -2.55 7.90 19.01
N GLY A 154 -1.90 8.39 20.06
CA GLY A 154 -1.37 7.50 21.08
C GLY A 154 -2.41 7.11 22.13
N ILE A 155 -2.00 6.21 23.01
CA ILE A 155 -2.83 5.77 24.12
C ILE A 155 -3.15 6.97 25.03
N LYS A 156 -4.43 7.13 25.39
CA LYS A 156 -4.88 8.22 26.26
C LYS A 156 -4.08 8.25 27.56
N GLY A 157 -3.60 9.44 27.94
CA GLY A 157 -2.79 9.64 29.14
C GLY A 157 -1.29 9.43 28.94
N THR A 158 -0.84 9.09 27.74
CA THR A 158 0.59 8.88 27.43
C THR A 158 1.22 10.04 26.67
N ASN A 159 0.47 11.13 26.43
CA ASN A 159 0.90 12.28 25.62
C ASN A 159 1.39 11.88 24.22
N ASP A 160 0.69 10.93 23.60
CA ASP A 160 1.05 10.33 22.32
C ASP A 160 2.46 9.73 22.30
N LEU A 161 2.94 9.16 23.40
CA LEU A 161 4.25 8.51 23.47
C LEU A 161 4.16 6.98 23.36
N GLU A 162 2.95 6.45 23.44
CA GLU A 162 2.67 5.01 23.44
C GLU A 162 1.63 4.70 22.35
N SER A 163 1.88 3.66 21.56
CA SER A 163 1.00 3.28 20.45
C SER A 163 -0.03 2.23 20.88
N GLY A 164 -1.28 2.40 20.45
CA GLY A 164 -2.31 1.37 20.57
C GLY A 164 -2.23 0.28 19.51
N MET A 165 -1.34 0.43 18.52
CA MET A 165 -1.10 -0.58 17.49
C MET A 165 -0.22 -1.70 18.06
N PRO A 166 -0.63 -2.98 17.92
CA PRO A 166 0.20 -4.10 18.37
C PRO A 166 1.43 -4.26 17.48
N VAL A 167 2.51 -4.83 18.03
CA VAL A 167 3.65 -5.29 17.24
C VAL A 167 3.21 -6.45 16.35
N ILE A 168 3.01 -6.18 15.06
CA ILE A 168 2.33 -7.13 14.16
C ILE A 168 3.17 -8.35 13.77
N THR A 169 4.47 -8.34 14.05
CA THR A 169 5.35 -9.51 13.92
C THR A 169 5.16 -10.53 15.03
N ARG A 170 4.31 -10.22 16.03
CA ARG A 170 4.00 -11.09 17.16
C ARG A 170 2.53 -11.53 17.13
N SER A 171 2.20 -12.53 17.96
CA SER A 171 0.83 -12.95 18.19
C SER A 171 -0.05 -11.75 18.61
N PRO A 172 -1.30 -11.62 18.09
CA PRO A 172 -2.05 -12.59 17.27
C PRO A 172 -1.94 -12.40 15.75
N VAL A 173 -1.17 -11.42 15.25
CA VAL A 173 -1.10 -11.10 13.81
C VAL A 173 -0.01 -11.93 13.12
N ASN A 174 1.18 -11.97 13.70
CA ASN A 174 2.31 -12.81 13.31
C ASN A 174 2.67 -12.70 11.81
N LEU A 175 2.81 -11.46 11.31
CA LEU A 175 3.29 -11.24 9.96
C LEU A 175 4.78 -11.57 9.83
N THR A 176 5.16 -12.18 8.72
CA THR A 176 6.57 -12.41 8.34
C THR A 176 7.18 -11.17 7.71
N ASP A 177 8.51 -11.15 7.59
CA ASP A 177 9.25 -10.07 6.92
C ASP A 177 8.73 -9.83 5.49
N PHE A 178 8.48 -10.90 4.73
CA PHE A 178 7.92 -10.83 3.39
C PHE A 178 6.51 -10.21 3.37
N GLU A 179 5.66 -10.61 4.32
CA GLU A 179 4.28 -10.11 4.41
C GLU A 179 4.25 -8.62 4.77
N ILE A 180 5.18 -8.16 5.62
CA ILE A 180 5.35 -6.73 5.92
C ILE A 180 5.78 -5.97 4.67
N VAL A 181 6.77 -6.48 3.92
CA VAL A 181 7.20 -5.86 2.67
C VAL A 181 6.06 -5.81 1.64
N ALA A 182 5.25 -6.87 1.53
CA ALA A 182 4.07 -6.89 0.68
C ALA A 182 3.04 -5.83 1.09
N VAL A 183 2.75 -5.72 2.39
CA VAL A 183 1.86 -4.67 2.94
C VAL A 183 2.39 -3.27 2.58
N VAL A 184 3.69 -3.00 2.78
CA VAL A 184 4.26 -1.69 2.43
C VAL A 184 4.22 -1.43 0.93
N ALA A 185 4.47 -2.44 0.09
CA ALA A 185 4.35 -2.29 -1.37
C ALA A 185 2.92 -1.90 -1.79
N TYR A 186 1.90 -2.44 -1.13
CA TYR A 186 0.53 -1.99 -1.34
C TYR A 186 0.31 -0.55 -0.86
N LEU A 187 0.78 -0.20 0.34
CA LEU A 187 0.64 1.17 0.85
C LEU A 187 1.31 2.21 -0.06
N GLN A 188 2.43 1.86 -0.70
CA GLN A 188 3.15 2.71 -1.64
C GLN A 188 2.45 2.89 -3.00
N SER A 189 1.67 1.89 -3.45
CA SER A 189 1.07 1.89 -4.80
C SER A 189 -0.43 2.16 -4.82
N LYS A 190 -1.15 1.99 -3.70
CA LYS A 190 -2.62 2.05 -3.68
C LYS A 190 -3.22 3.39 -4.13
N ASP A 191 -2.49 4.49 -3.95
CA ASP A 191 -2.95 5.84 -4.32
C ASP A 191 -2.67 6.15 -5.81
N THR A 192 -1.91 5.30 -6.51
CA THR A 192 -1.64 5.35 -7.95
C THR A 192 -1.76 3.95 -8.59
N PRO A 193 -2.97 3.36 -8.65
CA PRO A 193 -3.15 1.99 -9.13
C PRO A 193 -2.57 1.78 -10.54
N GLY A 194 -1.79 0.69 -10.73
CA GLY A 194 -1.11 0.38 -11.99
C GLY A 194 0.24 1.07 -12.18
N ASP A 195 0.57 2.08 -11.36
CA ASP A 195 1.89 2.69 -11.31
C ASP A 195 2.69 2.14 -10.11
N TYR A 196 3.69 1.31 -10.43
CA TYR A 196 4.58 0.70 -9.46
C TYR A 196 5.96 1.37 -9.39
N SER A 197 6.17 2.51 -10.08
CA SER A 197 7.48 3.15 -10.17
C SER A 197 8.00 3.69 -8.83
N LYS A 198 7.10 3.85 -7.85
CA LYS A 198 7.41 4.33 -6.49
C LYS A 198 7.55 3.23 -5.46
N VAL A 199 7.33 1.97 -5.84
CA VAL A 199 7.42 0.86 -4.90
C VAL A 199 8.89 0.56 -4.63
N THR A 200 9.29 0.71 -3.38
CA THR A 200 10.67 0.52 -2.89
C THR A 200 10.72 -0.40 -1.67
N ALA A 201 9.60 -1.05 -1.33
CA ALA A 201 9.44 -1.78 -0.07
C ALA A 201 10.52 -2.85 0.19
N ILE A 202 11.03 -3.52 -0.84
CA ILE A 202 12.13 -4.49 -0.70
C ILE A 202 13.42 -3.75 -0.37
N GLU A 203 13.76 -2.75 -1.17
CA GLU A 203 14.99 -1.97 -1.03
C GLU A 203 15.04 -1.24 0.32
N ASP A 204 13.92 -0.66 0.74
CA ASP A 204 13.79 0.01 2.04
C ASP A 204 13.94 -0.98 3.20
N TRP A 205 13.31 -2.16 3.13
CA TRP A 205 13.46 -3.18 4.16
C TRP A 205 14.91 -3.66 4.25
N GLU A 206 15.56 -3.92 3.11
CA GLU A 206 16.95 -4.37 3.08
C GLU A 206 17.92 -3.29 3.58
N SER A 207 17.66 -2.03 3.23
CA SER A 207 18.42 -0.87 3.71
C SER A 207 18.27 -0.70 5.22
N TYR A 208 17.04 -0.77 5.73
CA TYR A 208 16.74 -0.61 7.15
C TYR A 208 17.39 -1.70 8.02
N PHE A 209 17.31 -2.97 7.58
CA PHE A 209 17.87 -4.09 8.35
C PHE A 209 19.31 -4.46 8.00
N GLY A 210 19.89 -3.87 6.95
CA GLY A 210 21.25 -4.18 6.50
C GLY A 210 21.44 -5.63 6.02
N LYS A 211 20.37 -6.31 5.60
CA LYS A 211 20.39 -7.71 5.14
C LYS A 211 19.44 -7.90 3.97
N LYS A 212 19.69 -8.94 3.16
CA LYS A 212 18.82 -9.30 2.04
C LYS A 212 17.55 -10.00 2.52
N ILE A 213 16.42 -9.61 1.94
CA ILE A 213 15.15 -10.29 2.23
C ILE A 213 15.14 -11.66 1.55
N THR A 214 14.51 -12.63 2.19
CA THR A 214 14.33 -13.98 1.62
C THR A 214 12.89 -14.42 1.83
N PHE A 215 12.31 -15.06 0.82
CA PHE A 215 10.95 -15.61 0.87
C PHE A 215 10.83 -16.85 0.01
N THR A 216 9.99 -17.81 0.40
CA THR A 216 9.69 -19.05 -0.34
C THR A 216 8.77 -18.80 -1.54
N PRO A 217 8.73 -19.70 -2.54
CA PRO A 217 7.74 -19.61 -3.62
C PRO A 217 6.31 -19.67 -3.09
N GLU A 218 6.10 -20.38 -1.98
CA GLU A 218 4.82 -20.45 -1.28
C GLU A 218 4.45 -19.10 -0.65
N GLU A 219 5.40 -18.41 0.01
CA GLU A 219 5.21 -17.04 0.49
C GLU A 219 4.91 -16.07 -0.65
N ALA A 220 5.59 -16.21 -1.79
CA ALA A 220 5.31 -15.40 -2.99
C ALA A 220 4.06 -15.85 -3.77
N SER A 221 3.27 -16.80 -3.26
CA SER A 221 2.03 -17.25 -3.88
C SER A 221 0.83 -16.55 -3.27
N ILE A 222 0.04 -15.86 -4.10
CA ILE A 222 -1.20 -15.21 -3.64
C ILE A 222 -2.20 -16.24 -3.05
N ASN A 223 -2.18 -17.47 -3.57
CA ASN A 223 -3.06 -18.55 -3.13
C ASN A 223 -2.82 -18.96 -1.67
N LYS A 224 -1.66 -18.62 -1.08
CA LYS A 224 -1.40 -18.81 0.35
C LYS A 224 -2.32 -17.94 1.22
N TYR A 225 -2.74 -16.79 0.71
CA TYR A 225 -3.43 -15.74 1.46
C TYR A 225 -4.90 -15.59 1.11
N MET A 226 -5.31 -16.10 -0.05
CA MET A 226 -6.71 -16.14 -0.45
C MET A 226 -7.41 -17.32 0.23
N PRO A 227 -8.70 -17.18 0.60
CA PRO A 227 -9.48 -18.32 1.04
C PRO A 227 -9.49 -19.39 -0.06
N ALA A 228 -9.42 -20.66 0.34
CA ALA A 228 -9.60 -21.76 -0.59
C ALA A 228 -10.96 -21.64 -1.28
N GLU A 229 -11.02 -21.88 -2.60
CA GLU A 229 -12.30 -21.95 -3.28
C GLU A 229 -13.19 -23.00 -2.59
N PRO A 230 -14.47 -22.71 -2.33
CA PRO A 230 -15.37 -23.72 -1.78
C PRO A 230 -15.39 -24.94 -2.71
N GLU A 231 -15.25 -26.15 -2.17
CA GLU A 231 -15.40 -27.36 -2.98
C GLU A 231 -16.75 -27.28 -3.72
N PRO A 232 -16.79 -27.53 -5.04
CA PRO A 232 -18.06 -27.58 -5.76
C PRO A 232 -18.92 -28.65 -5.08
N ASN A 233 -20.11 -28.24 -4.64
CA ASN A 233 -21.07 -29.11 -3.93
C ASN A 233 -21.11 -30.50 -4.57
N LYS A 234 -20.65 -31.51 -3.82
CA LYS A 234 -20.81 -32.94 -4.17
C LYS A 234 -22.22 -33.41 -3.91
#